data_AF-A0A9P5HYW6-F1
#
_entry.id   AF-A0A9P5HYW6-F1
#
_cell.length_a   1.000
_cell.length_b   1.000
_cell.length_c   1.000
_cell.angle_alpha   90.00
_cell.angle_beta   90.00
_cell.angle_gamma   90.00
#
_symmetry.space_group_name_H-M   'P 1'
#
loop_
_entity.id
_entity.type
_entity.pdbx_description
1 polymer ?
#
loop_
_entity_poly.entity_id
_entity_poly.type
_entity_poly.pdbx_seq_one_letter_code
_entity_poly.pdbx_strand_id
1 'polypeptide(L)'
;MSSPEGNKPPLVPDSAKESEPQFDPTARTRNWFSILLGTMPPSHQMLYREDQYARHEKRDCDRCEEWRDYNLKYSPIVIFMQKNIRDLNGKLDADNIRCRRCPTRVTEDGKMVRQGGGFSPEHGIQLCANEMRDSKHVEDTLAHEMVHAWDHLRWKVDWGDLRHAACSEIRAASLSGECRWAREFWTRNNYRVTQQHQDCVRRRAVKSVLARPWCKDDVQAVKVVNEVWDSCYSDTRPFDEIYK
;
A
#
# COMPACT_ATOMS: atom_id res chain seq x y z
N MET A 1 22.80 -26.50 -11.44
CA MET A 1 22.80 -27.46 -10.32
C MET A 1 22.99 -26.66 -9.04
N SER A 2 22.10 -26.89 -8.06
CA SER A 2 22.11 -26.43 -6.65
C SER A 2 21.94 -24.92 -6.40
N SER A 3 21.05 -24.38 -5.57
CA SER A 3 19.96 -24.88 -4.70
C SER A 3 19.03 -23.69 -4.36
N PRO A 4 17.77 -23.92 -3.94
CA PRO A 4 16.84 -22.87 -3.51
C PRO A 4 16.94 -22.64 -1.99
N GLU A 5 17.37 -21.47 -1.56
CA GLU A 5 17.20 -21.03 -0.16
C GLU A 5 16.13 -19.94 -0.11
N GLY A 6 14.92 -20.37 0.25
CA GLY A 6 13.78 -19.50 0.50
C GLY A 6 13.80 -18.93 1.92
N ASN A 7 13.28 -17.71 2.04
CA ASN A 7 12.52 -17.19 3.19
C ASN A 7 13.03 -17.56 4.59
N LYS A 8 14.07 -16.87 5.06
CA LYS A 8 14.38 -16.82 6.50
C LYS A 8 14.09 -15.42 7.04
N PRO A 9 13.36 -15.27 8.17
CA PRO A 9 13.17 -13.98 8.81
C PRO A 9 14.54 -13.44 9.28
N PRO A 10 14.75 -12.11 9.26
CA PRO A 10 15.99 -11.51 9.74
C PRO A 10 16.14 -11.73 11.25
N LEU A 11 17.33 -12.15 11.67
CA LEU A 11 17.75 -12.27 13.07
C LEU A 11 18.20 -10.90 13.59
N VAL A 12 17.71 -10.51 14.77
CA VAL A 12 18.07 -9.26 15.47
C VAL A 12 19.09 -9.58 16.57
N PRO A 13 20.08 -8.71 16.88
CA PRO A 13 21.09 -9.00 17.91
C PRO A 13 20.48 -9.04 19.31
N ASP A 14 20.90 -10.03 20.10
CA ASP A 14 20.50 -10.27 21.49
C ASP A 14 21.03 -9.17 22.43
N SER A 15 20.15 -8.25 22.81
CA SER A 15 20.26 -7.57 24.09
C SER A 15 18.88 -7.16 24.60
N ALA A 16 18.10 -8.12 25.09
CA ALA A 16 16.85 -7.85 25.81
C ALA A 16 16.76 -8.72 27.07
N LYS A 17 16.34 -8.09 28.16
CA LYS A 17 16.23 -8.62 29.53
C LYS A 17 15.45 -9.94 29.57
N GLU A 18 15.98 -10.92 30.30
CA GLU A 18 15.43 -12.29 30.49
C GLU A 18 14.00 -12.37 31.08
N SER A 19 13.34 -11.25 31.41
CA SER A 19 12.05 -11.24 32.13
C SER A 19 10.83 -10.88 31.27
N GLU A 20 10.98 -10.55 29.99
CA GLU A 20 9.84 -10.14 29.14
C GLU A 20 9.19 -11.33 28.43
N PRO A 21 7.84 -11.38 28.30
CA PRO A 21 7.16 -12.45 27.58
C PRO A 21 7.54 -12.43 26.10
N GLN A 22 8.48 -13.30 25.73
CA GLN A 22 8.90 -13.48 24.35
C GLN A 22 7.78 -14.13 23.53
N PHE A 23 7.62 -13.71 22.28
CA PHE A 23 6.75 -14.38 21.30
C PHE A 23 7.17 -15.86 21.12
N ASP A 24 6.21 -16.77 21.25
CA ASP A 24 6.39 -18.20 20.96
C ASP A 24 5.33 -18.66 19.97
N PRO A 25 5.69 -19.11 18.75
CA PRO A 25 4.71 -19.49 17.74
C PRO A 25 3.77 -20.61 18.20
N THR A 26 4.17 -21.48 19.13
CA THR A 26 3.33 -22.59 19.60
C THR A 26 2.32 -22.17 20.67
N ALA A 27 2.63 -21.15 21.48
CA ALA A 27 1.83 -20.72 22.62
C ALA A 27 0.77 -19.65 22.27
N ARG A 28 -0.24 -20.02 21.47
CA ARG A 28 -1.28 -19.10 20.95
C ARG A 28 -2.01 -18.30 22.02
N THR A 29 -2.45 -18.96 23.10
CA THR A 29 -3.19 -18.32 24.20
C THR A 29 -2.29 -17.33 24.94
N ARG A 30 -1.06 -17.74 25.29
CA ARG A 30 -0.08 -16.89 25.96
C ARG A 30 0.21 -15.63 25.16
N ASN A 31 0.52 -15.76 23.87
CA ASN A 31 0.78 -14.60 23.02
C ASN A 31 -0.41 -13.64 22.95
N TRP A 32 -1.62 -14.18 22.81
CA TRP A 32 -2.84 -13.38 22.77
C TRP A 32 -3.05 -12.60 24.08
N PHE A 33 -2.87 -13.24 25.24
CA PHE A 33 -2.94 -12.57 26.53
C PHE A 33 -1.82 -11.52 26.70
N SER A 34 -0.59 -11.81 26.26
CA SER A 34 0.51 -10.83 26.32
C SER A 34 0.27 -9.59 25.46
N ILE A 35 -0.39 -9.75 24.30
CA ILE A 35 -0.82 -8.61 23.47
C ILE A 35 -1.96 -7.84 24.16
N LEU A 36 -2.97 -8.55 24.68
CA LEU A 36 -4.11 -7.93 25.35
C LEU A 36 -3.69 -7.12 26.58
N LEU A 37 -2.74 -7.64 27.36
CA LEU A 37 -2.20 -7.00 28.57
C LEU A 37 -1.13 -5.93 28.26
N GLY A 38 -0.76 -5.74 26.98
CA GLY A 38 0.27 -4.78 26.58
C GLY A 38 1.69 -5.12 27.06
N THR A 39 1.93 -6.37 27.46
CA THR A 39 3.23 -6.83 28.01
C THR A 39 4.18 -7.35 26.95
N MET A 40 3.72 -7.53 25.70
CA MET A 40 4.55 -7.97 24.58
C MET A 40 5.36 -6.80 24.00
N PRO A 41 6.71 -6.90 23.93
CA PRO A 41 7.55 -5.84 23.34
C PRO A 41 7.23 -5.61 21.85
N PRO A 42 7.46 -4.40 21.30
CA PRO A 42 7.15 -4.10 19.90
C PRO A 42 7.77 -5.08 18.89
N SER A 43 9.02 -5.50 19.11
CA SER A 43 9.71 -6.50 18.26
C SER A 43 9.00 -7.86 18.25
N HIS A 44 8.50 -8.32 19.40
CA HIS A 44 7.77 -9.58 19.49
C HIS A 44 6.34 -9.49 18.96
N GLN A 45 5.69 -8.32 19.06
CA GLN A 45 4.41 -8.08 18.39
C GLN A 45 4.52 -8.22 16.87
N MET A 46 5.68 -7.84 16.29
CA MET A 46 5.95 -8.05 14.86
C MET A 46 6.06 -9.52 14.51
N LEU A 47 6.86 -10.28 15.27
CA LEU A 47 7.01 -11.72 15.06
C LEU A 47 5.66 -12.44 15.16
N TYR A 48 4.84 -12.05 16.14
CA TYR A 48 3.47 -12.53 16.24
C TYR A 48 2.63 -12.20 15.00
N ARG A 49 2.68 -10.95 14.52
CA ARG A 49 1.91 -10.56 13.32
C ARG A 49 2.39 -11.31 12.07
N GLU A 50 3.70 -11.42 11.84
CA GLU A 50 4.25 -12.14 10.69
C GLU A 50 3.89 -13.63 10.74
N ASP A 51 3.92 -14.25 11.92
CA ASP A 51 3.43 -15.62 12.11
C ASP A 51 1.92 -15.74 11.79
N GLN A 52 1.10 -14.79 12.22
CA GLN A 52 -0.32 -14.76 11.86
C GLN A 52 -0.54 -14.59 10.35
N TYR A 53 0.26 -13.74 9.70
CA TYR A 53 0.20 -13.53 8.24
C TYR A 53 0.62 -14.78 7.48
N ALA A 54 1.67 -15.49 7.93
CA ALA A 54 2.11 -16.74 7.33
C ALA A 54 1.05 -17.85 7.48
N ARG A 55 0.46 -17.99 8.68
CA ARG A 55 -0.58 -19.02 8.93
C ARG A 55 -1.85 -18.80 8.13
N HIS A 56 -2.23 -17.55 7.93
CA HIS A 56 -3.47 -17.20 7.22
C HIS A 56 -3.25 -16.89 5.74
N GLU A 57 -2.04 -17.05 5.22
CA GLU A 57 -1.65 -16.65 3.86
C GLU A 57 -2.63 -17.16 2.80
N LYS A 58 -2.96 -18.46 2.84
CA LYS A 58 -3.91 -19.06 1.89
C LYS A 58 -5.28 -18.40 1.95
N ARG A 59 -5.86 -18.30 3.16
CA ARG A 59 -7.19 -17.69 3.37
C ARG A 59 -7.21 -16.24 2.90
N ASP A 60 -6.17 -15.48 3.24
CA ASP A 60 -6.11 -14.06 2.94
C ASP A 60 -5.92 -13.83 1.43
N CYS A 61 -5.12 -14.67 0.75
CA CYS A 61 -4.97 -14.65 -0.71
C CYS A 61 -6.26 -15.04 -1.41
N ASP A 62 -6.90 -16.16 -1.04
CA ASP A 62 -8.14 -16.64 -1.66
C ASP A 62 -9.24 -15.54 -1.58
N ARG A 63 -9.37 -14.90 -0.41
CA ARG A 63 -10.32 -13.80 -0.20
C ARG A 63 -9.96 -12.53 -0.99
N CYS A 64 -8.67 -12.19 -1.08
CA CYS A 64 -8.21 -11.07 -1.89
C CYS A 64 -8.51 -11.29 -3.37
N GLU A 65 -8.33 -12.51 -3.88
CA GLU A 65 -8.62 -12.87 -5.27
C GLU A 65 -10.13 -12.80 -5.56
N GLU A 66 -10.98 -13.29 -4.64
CA GLU A 66 -12.44 -13.13 -4.74
C GLU A 66 -12.85 -11.65 -4.85
N TRP A 67 -12.31 -10.80 -3.97
CA TRP A 67 -12.57 -9.36 -4.00
C TRP A 67 -12.00 -8.68 -5.24
N ARG A 68 -10.81 -9.09 -5.71
CA ARG A 68 -10.22 -8.60 -6.96
C ARG A 68 -11.14 -8.90 -8.13
N ASP A 69 -11.59 -10.15 -8.25
CA ASP A 69 -12.42 -10.61 -9.37
C ASP A 69 -13.81 -9.95 -9.35
N TYR A 70 -14.37 -9.78 -8.15
CA TYR A 70 -15.58 -9.00 -7.96
C TYR A 70 -15.40 -7.55 -8.46
N ASN A 71 -14.33 -6.88 -8.05
CA ASN A 71 -14.08 -5.49 -8.45
C ASN A 71 -13.80 -5.35 -9.95
N LEU A 72 -13.04 -6.27 -10.56
CA LEU A 72 -12.81 -6.30 -12.00
C LEU A 72 -14.11 -6.43 -12.80
N LYS A 73 -15.12 -7.11 -12.25
CA LYS A 73 -16.39 -7.35 -12.92
C LYS A 73 -17.46 -6.29 -12.62
N TYR A 74 -17.45 -5.71 -11.42
CA TYR A 74 -18.57 -4.91 -10.93
C TYR A 74 -18.22 -3.51 -10.44
N SER A 75 -16.96 -3.18 -10.13
CA SER A 75 -16.61 -1.83 -9.69
C SER A 75 -16.54 -0.87 -10.88
N PRO A 76 -17.34 0.22 -10.90
CA PRO A 76 -17.32 1.18 -12.00
C PRO A 76 -15.94 1.80 -12.23
N ILE A 77 -15.20 2.15 -11.17
CA ILE A 77 -13.86 2.71 -11.35
C ILE A 77 -12.88 1.69 -11.92
N VAL A 78 -12.90 0.46 -11.42
CA VAL A 78 -11.96 -0.56 -11.86
C VAL A 78 -12.20 -0.90 -13.33
N ILE A 79 -13.46 -1.06 -13.73
CA ILE A 79 -13.86 -1.27 -15.13
C ILE A 79 -13.44 -0.07 -16.00
N PHE A 80 -13.70 1.15 -15.53
CA PHE A 80 -13.35 2.37 -16.25
C PHE A 80 -11.83 2.49 -16.46
N MET A 81 -11.04 2.25 -15.41
CA MET A 81 -9.59 2.29 -15.49
C MET A 81 -9.05 1.18 -16.38
N GLN A 82 -9.56 -0.04 -16.26
CA GLN A 82 -9.18 -1.16 -17.13
C GLN A 82 -9.41 -0.82 -18.61
N LYS A 83 -10.54 -0.19 -18.94
CA LYS A 83 -10.82 0.30 -20.29
C LYS A 83 -9.81 1.35 -20.75
N ASN A 84 -9.58 2.40 -19.97
CA ASN A 84 -8.66 3.48 -20.34
C ASN A 84 -7.20 3.01 -20.47
N ILE A 85 -6.78 2.04 -19.65
CA ILE A 85 -5.46 1.40 -19.76
C ILE A 85 -5.38 0.58 -21.06
N ARG A 86 -6.45 -0.13 -21.42
CA ARG A 86 -6.53 -0.87 -22.69
C ARG A 86 -6.48 0.05 -23.91
N ASP A 87 -7.10 1.23 -23.84
CA ASP A 87 -7.07 2.22 -24.91
C ASP A 87 -5.66 2.83 -25.11
N LEU A 88 -4.76 2.66 -24.13
CA LEU A 88 -3.33 2.99 -24.21
C LEU A 88 -2.45 1.76 -24.52
N ASN A 89 -3.04 0.68 -25.03
CA ASN A 89 -2.41 -0.59 -25.34
C ASN A 89 -1.84 -1.32 -24.10
N GLY A 90 -2.28 -0.96 -22.90
CA GLY A 90 -2.02 -1.71 -21.69
C GLY A 90 -2.97 -2.89 -21.52
N LYS A 91 -2.60 -3.85 -20.69
CA LYS A 91 -3.48 -4.96 -20.31
C LYS A 91 -3.38 -5.15 -18.81
N LEU A 92 -4.50 -5.10 -18.10
CA LEU A 92 -4.60 -5.46 -16.69
C LEU A 92 -5.82 -6.34 -16.48
N ASP A 93 -5.62 -7.54 -15.94
CA ASP A 93 -6.65 -8.53 -15.65
C ASP A 93 -6.19 -9.49 -14.53
N ALA A 94 -6.93 -10.55 -14.28
CA ALA A 94 -6.62 -11.51 -13.23
C ALA A 94 -5.24 -12.22 -13.43
N ASP A 95 -4.68 -12.19 -14.64
CA ASP A 95 -3.39 -12.84 -14.94
C ASP A 95 -2.19 -11.99 -14.52
N ASN A 96 -2.36 -10.67 -14.37
CA ASN A 96 -1.28 -9.78 -13.94
C ASN A 96 -1.67 -8.86 -12.76
N ILE A 97 -2.86 -9.07 -12.18
CA ILE A 97 -3.24 -8.54 -10.88
C ILE A 97 -3.19 -9.70 -9.86
N ARG A 98 -2.12 -9.77 -9.07
CA ARG A 98 -1.84 -10.90 -8.18
C ARG A 98 -2.01 -10.52 -6.71
N CYS A 99 -2.81 -11.29 -5.99
CA CYS A 99 -2.88 -11.21 -4.53
C CYS A 99 -1.82 -12.12 -3.90
N ARG A 100 -0.92 -11.56 -3.09
CA ARG A 100 0.15 -12.30 -2.41
C ARG A 100 0.35 -11.77 -1.00
N ARG A 101 0.95 -12.57 -0.12
CA ARG A 101 1.43 -12.07 1.17
C ARG A 101 2.64 -11.16 0.94
N CYS A 102 2.61 -9.98 1.56
CA CYS A 102 3.72 -9.05 1.59
C CYS A 102 4.28 -8.99 3.03
N PRO A 103 5.50 -9.50 3.27
CA PRO A 103 6.12 -9.38 4.59
C PRO A 103 6.43 -7.93 4.92
N THR A 104 6.39 -7.59 6.21
CA THR A 104 6.83 -6.28 6.70
C THR A 104 8.31 -6.08 6.38
N ARG A 105 8.66 -4.94 5.79
CA ARG A 105 10.07 -4.57 5.55
C ARG A 105 10.58 -3.69 6.69
N VAL A 106 11.84 -3.90 7.07
CA VAL A 106 12.55 -3.05 8.04
C VAL A 106 13.56 -2.22 7.26
N THR A 107 13.47 -0.90 7.37
CA THR A 107 14.44 0.02 6.77
C THR A 107 15.73 0.04 7.58
N GLU A 108 16.80 0.62 7.03
CA GLU A 108 18.09 0.76 7.72
C GLU A 108 17.96 1.52 9.06
N ASP A 109 17.07 2.51 9.12
CA ASP A 109 16.72 3.24 10.35
C ASP A 109 15.88 2.43 11.38
N GLY A 110 15.67 1.13 11.14
CA GLY A 110 14.82 0.28 11.98
C GLY A 110 13.32 0.57 11.87
N LYS A 111 12.88 1.41 10.92
CA LYS A 111 11.45 1.70 10.72
C LYS A 111 10.79 0.55 9.97
N MET A 112 9.61 0.19 10.45
CA MET A 112 8.78 -0.83 9.82
C MET A 112 7.91 -0.22 8.72
N VAL A 113 7.99 -0.78 7.52
CA VAL A 113 7.21 -0.35 6.37
C VAL A 113 6.30 -1.48 5.92
N ARG A 114 5.03 -1.12 5.77
CA ARG A 114 3.96 -1.97 5.23
C ARG A 114 3.40 -1.31 3.99
N GLN A 115 3.01 -2.13 3.03
CA GLN A 115 2.46 -1.71 1.75
C GLN A 115 1.14 -2.45 1.49
N GLY A 116 0.15 -1.75 0.92
CA GLY A 116 -1.12 -2.34 0.53
C GLY A 116 -1.08 -3.00 -0.84
N GLY A 117 -0.21 -2.50 -1.72
CA GLY A 117 0.00 -3.04 -3.05
C GLY A 117 1.18 -2.34 -3.72
N GLY A 118 1.34 -2.60 -5.02
CA GLY A 118 2.27 -1.89 -5.86
C GLY A 118 2.09 -2.25 -7.33
N PHE A 119 2.38 -1.30 -8.20
CA PHE A 119 2.45 -1.46 -9.65
C PHE A 119 3.90 -1.62 -10.12
N SER A 120 4.11 -2.53 -11.06
CA SER A 120 5.35 -2.66 -11.85
C SER A 120 5.01 -2.69 -13.34
N PRO A 121 5.69 -1.89 -14.19
CA PRO A 121 5.54 -1.95 -15.63
C PRO A 121 5.72 -3.35 -16.23
N GLU A 122 6.62 -4.16 -15.65
CA GLU A 122 6.98 -5.49 -16.15
C GLU A 122 6.06 -6.60 -15.65
N HIS A 123 5.45 -6.42 -14.47
CA HIS A 123 4.75 -7.51 -13.77
C HIS A 123 3.26 -7.24 -13.51
N GLY A 124 2.78 -6.01 -13.71
CA GLY A 124 1.41 -5.62 -13.41
C GLY A 124 1.24 -5.17 -11.96
N ILE A 125 0.12 -5.55 -11.34
CA ILE A 125 -0.26 -5.09 -9.99
C ILE A 125 -0.13 -6.23 -9.00
N GLN A 126 0.52 -5.95 -7.87
CA GLN A 126 0.51 -6.82 -6.70
C GLN A 126 -0.37 -6.20 -5.61
N LEU A 127 -1.32 -6.98 -5.10
CA LEU A 127 -2.11 -6.65 -3.90
C LEU A 127 -1.57 -7.44 -2.71
N CYS A 128 -1.29 -6.75 -1.61
CA CYS A 128 -0.82 -7.37 -0.37
C CYS A 128 -2.00 -7.90 0.43
N ALA A 129 -2.30 -9.18 0.22
CA ALA A 129 -3.50 -9.85 0.74
C ALA A 129 -3.64 -9.74 2.27
N ASN A 130 -2.52 -9.78 2.99
CA ASN A 130 -2.45 -9.66 4.45
C ASN A 130 -2.80 -8.26 4.98
N GLU A 131 -2.83 -7.23 4.13
CA GLU A 131 -3.24 -5.86 4.50
C GLU A 131 -4.67 -5.53 4.00
N MET A 132 -5.30 -6.42 3.24
CA MET A 132 -6.67 -6.22 2.73
C MET A 132 -7.73 -6.55 3.79
N ARG A 133 -8.60 -5.58 4.06
CA ARG A 133 -9.60 -5.65 5.14
C ARG A 133 -10.97 -6.07 4.63
N ASP A 134 -11.35 -5.57 3.47
CA ASP A 134 -12.64 -5.78 2.82
C ASP A 134 -12.52 -5.50 1.31
N SER A 135 -13.58 -5.81 0.57
CA SER A 135 -13.64 -5.60 -0.88
C SER A 135 -13.48 -4.14 -1.30
N LYS A 136 -13.84 -3.18 -0.44
CA LYS A 136 -13.69 -1.75 -0.71
C LYS A 136 -12.23 -1.31 -0.56
N HIS A 137 -11.50 -1.86 0.39
CA HIS A 137 -10.06 -1.64 0.51
C HIS A 137 -9.30 -2.16 -0.73
N VAL A 138 -9.74 -3.31 -1.26
CA VAL A 138 -9.24 -3.83 -2.54
C VAL A 138 -9.61 -2.91 -3.69
N GLU A 139 -10.84 -2.39 -3.76
CA GLU A 139 -11.26 -1.41 -4.78
C GLU A 139 -10.34 -0.18 -4.80
N ASP A 140 -10.16 0.47 -3.64
CA ASP A 140 -9.38 1.70 -3.53
C ASP A 140 -7.89 1.43 -3.85
N THR A 141 -7.33 0.29 -3.39
CA THR A 141 -5.92 -0.06 -3.69
C THR A 141 -5.76 -0.40 -5.17
N LEU A 142 -6.66 -1.20 -5.75
CA LEU A 142 -6.58 -1.56 -7.16
C LEU A 142 -6.71 -0.32 -8.06
N ALA A 143 -7.62 0.59 -7.73
CA ALA A 143 -7.76 1.87 -8.40
C ALA A 143 -6.47 2.72 -8.31
N HIS A 144 -5.85 2.78 -7.14
CA HIS A 144 -4.57 3.48 -6.93
C HIS A 144 -3.48 2.95 -7.86
N GLU A 145 -3.27 1.63 -7.86
CA GLU A 145 -2.25 1.00 -8.69
C GLU A 145 -2.60 1.08 -10.19
N MET A 146 -3.88 1.09 -10.56
CA MET A 146 -4.31 1.33 -11.94
C MET A 146 -4.03 2.76 -12.43
N VAL A 147 -4.09 3.76 -11.54
CA VAL A 147 -3.67 5.13 -11.90
C VAL A 147 -2.18 5.15 -12.21
N HIS A 148 -1.34 4.49 -11.40
CA HIS A 148 0.09 4.33 -11.71
C HIS A 148 0.33 3.66 -13.06
N ALA A 149 -0.42 2.60 -13.36
CA ALA A 149 -0.32 1.91 -14.65
C ALA A 149 -0.71 2.83 -15.83
N TRP A 150 -1.81 3.57 -15.69
CA TRP A 150 -2.26 4.53 -16.70
C TRP A 150 -1.24 5.66 -16.89
N ASP A 151 -0.70 6.21 -15.81
CA ASP A 151 0.30 7.27 -15.83
C ASP A 151 1.56 6.81 -16.54
N HIS A 152 2.03 5.61 -16.22
CA HIS A 152 3.18 5.01 -16.88
C HIS A 152 2.96 4.88 -18.39
N LEU A 153 1.77 4.45 -18.83
CA LEU A 153 1.45 4.30 -20.24
C LEU A 153 1.26 5.65 -20.95
N ARG A 154 0.55 6.60 -20.34
CA ARG A 154 0.17 7.89 -20.93
C ARG A 154 1.30 8.90 -20.92
N TRP A 155 1.92 9.07 -19.76
CA TRP A 155 2.92 10.12 -19.49
C TRP A 155 4.35 9.62 -19.53
N LYS A 156 4.56 8.30 -19.73
CA LYS A 156 5.89 7.70 -19.78
C LYS A 156 6.70 8.05 -18.52
N VAL A 157 6.05 7.87 -17.36
CA VAL A 157 6.61 8.16 -16.04
C VAL A 157 7.97 7.51 -15.90
N ASP A 158 8.99 8.34 -15.68
CA ASP A 158 10.30 7.90 -15.20
C ASP A 158 10.22 7.68 -13.70
N TRP A 159 10.18 6.42 -13.29
CA TRP A 159 10.10 6.05 -11.88
C TRP A 159 11.36 6.37 -11.09
N GLY A 160 12.49 6.70 -11.74
CA GLY A 160 13.72 7.19 -11.10
C GLY A 160 13.70 8.70 -10.82
N ASP A 161 12.82 9.47 -11.47
CA ASP A 161 12.65 10.90 -11.19
C ASP A 161 11.63 11.08 -10.06
N LEU A 162 12.07 11.72 -8.96
CA LEU A 162 11.20 12.00 -7.81
C LEU A 162 9.99 12.87 -8.16
N ARG A 163 10.09 13.78 -9.14
CA ARG A 163 8.97 14.63 -9.57
C ARG A 163 7.91 13.85 -10.30
N HIS A 164 8.32 12.97 -11.22
CA HIS A 164 7.41 12.09 -11.94
C HIS A 164 6.73 11.11 -11.00
N ALA A 165 7.51 10.48 -10.11
CA ALA A 165 6.96 9.66 -9.04
C ALA A 165 5.94 10.45 -8.21
N ALA A 166 6.34 11.57 -7.61
CA ALA A 166 5.47 12.41 -6.77
C ALA A 166 4.17 12.80 -7.50
N CYS A 167 4.25 13.17 -8.77
CA CYS A 167 3.09 13.50 -9.58
C CYS A 167 2.11 12.33 -9.70
N SER A 168 2.62 11.13 -9.97
CA SER A 168 1.81 9.92 -10.05
C SER A 168 1.22 9.53 -8.69
N GLU A 169 1.96 9.69 -7.59
CA GLU A 169 1.45 9.46 -6.23
C GLU A 169 0.32 10.43 -5.85
N ILE A 170 0.44 11.72 -6.22
CA ILE A 170 -0.61 12.73 -6.00
C ILE A 170 -1.89 12.32 -6.74
N ARG A 171 -1.77 11.93 -8.02
CA ARG A 171 -2.91 11.53 -8.85
C ARG A 171 -3.53 10.22 -8.36
N ALA A 172 -2.72 9.22 -8.04
CA ALA A 172 -3.20 7.95 -7.50
C ALA A 172 -3.92 8.14 -6.16
N ALA A 173 -3.40 8.97 -5.26
CA ALA A 173 -4.05 9.26 -3.99
C ALA A 173 -5.35 10.08 -4.13
N SER A 174 -5.38 11.00 -5.10
CA SER A 174 -6.55 11.84 -5.39
C SER A 174 -7.69 11.05 -6.05
N LEU A 175 -7.37 10.22 -7.06
CA LEU A 175 -8.37 9.62 -7.95
C LEU A 175 -8.85 8.22 -7.54
N SER A 176 -8.11 7.52 -6.68
CA SER A 176 -8.44 6.14 -6.28
C SER A 176 -9.59 6.01 -5.28
N GLY A 177 -9.86 7.07 -4.52
CA GLY A 177 -10.81 7.03 -3.41
C GLY A 177 -10.21 6.62 -2.07
N GLU A 178 -8.89 6.43 -1.97
CA GLU A 178 -8.25 6.10 -0.69
C GLU A 178 -8.25 7.26 0.33
N CYS A 179 -8.40 8.49 -0.16
CA CYS A 179 -8.53 9.73 0.60
C CYS A 179 -10.00 10.22 0.72
N ARG A 180 -10.98 9.30 0.62
CA ARG A 180 -12.40 9.61 0.82
C ARG A 180 -12.70 10.19 2.20
N TRP A 181 -13.46 11.29 2.23
CA TRP A 181 -13.86 12.06 3.41
C TRP A 181 -14.57 11.22 4.51
N ALA A 182 -15.33 10.19 4.13
CA ALA A 182 -16.03 9.31 5.07
C ALA A 182 -15.09 8.60 6.07
N ARG A 183 -13.80 8.47 5.75
CA ARG A 183 -12.75 7.87 6.61
C ARG A 183 -12.09 8.88 7.57
N GLU A 184 -12.29 10.18 7.38
CA GLU A 184 -11.77 11.19 8.31
C GLU A 184 -12.85 11.76 9.22
N PHE A 185 -14.08 11.88 8.72
CA PHE A 185 -15.22 12.37 9.51
C PHE A 185 -15.64 11.41 10.64
N TRP A 186 -15.74 10.11 10.35
CA TRP A 186 -16.21 9.10 11.32
C TRP A 186 -15.09 8.45 12.14
N THR A 187 -13.83 8.57 11.72
CA THR A 187 -12.70 7.83 12.32
C THR A 187 -11.59 8.73 12.88
N ARG A 188 -11.59 10.04 12.60
CA ARG A 188 -10.49 10.96 13.00
C ARG A 188 -10.91 12.30 13.61
N ASN A 189 -12.20 12.53 13.88
CA ASN A 189 -12.70 13.68 14.67
C ASN A 189 -12.22 15.07 14.17
N ASN A 190 -12.05 15.26 12.85
CA ASN A 190 -11.58 16.51 12.25
C ASN A 190 -12.71 17.27 11.54
N TYR A 191 -13.09 18.44 12.07
CA TYR A 191 -14.26 19.23 11.63
C TYR A 191 -13.96 20.33 10.61
N ARG A 192 -12.72 20.44 10.09
CA ARG A 192 -12.38 21.43 9.05
C ARG A 192 -12.80 20.88 7.68
N VAL A 193 -14.00 21.23 7.22
CA VAL A 193 -14.64 20.70 6.00
C VAL A 193 -13.90 21.10 4.70
N THR A 194 -13.09 22.15 4.71
CA THR A 194 -12.27 22.54 3.56
C THR A 194 -10.81 22.07 3.77
N GLN A 195 -10.28 21.30 2.80
CA GLN A 195 -8.88 20.79 2.70
C GLN A 195 -8.55 19.37 3.23
N GLN A 196 -9.43 18.63 3.90
CA GLN A 196 -9.09 17.26 4.37
C GLN A 196 -8.57 16.32 3.27
N HIS A 197 -9.20 16.37 2.09
CA HIS A 197 -8.78 15.55 0.96
C HIS A 197 -7.38 15.93 0.49
N GLN A 198 -7.08 17.23 0.35
CA GLN A 198 -5.75 17.71 -0.02
C GLN A 198 -4.71 17.30 1.01
N ASP A 199 -5.00 17.44 2.30
CA ASP A 199 -4.09 17.03 3.38
C ASP A 199 -3.82 15.52 3.35
N CYS A 200 -4.85 14.71 3.11
CA CYS A 200 -4.70 13.27 2.92
C CYS A 200 -3.81 12.95 1.71
N VAL A 201 -4.07 13.56 0.55
CA VAL A 201 -3.30 13.35 -0.68
C VAL A 201 -1.85 13.77 -0.49
N ARG A 202 -1.59 14.96 0.09
CA ARG A 202 -0.24 15.44 0.43
C ARG A 202 0.49 14.44 1.31
N ARG A 203 -0.13 14.04 2.42
CA ARG A 203 0.48 13.12 3.38
C ARG A 203 0.82 11.77 2.74
N ARG A 204 -0.04 11.27 1.85
CA ARG A 204 0.18 10.01 1.15
C ARG A 204 1.29 10.10 0.10
N ALA A 205 1.26 11.14 -0.73
CA ALA A 205 2.31 11.39 -1.71
C ALA A 205 3.69 11.55 -1.06
N VAL A 206 3.80 12.36 0.00
CA VAL A 206 5.06 12.53 0.75
C VAL A 206 5.54 11.20 1.32
N LYS A 207 4.64 10.41 1.92
CA LYS A 207 5.01 9.10 2.48
C LYS A 207 5.52 8.14 1.41
N SER A 208 4.91 8.14 0.22
CA SER A 208 5.32 7.27 -0.87
C SER A 208 6.66 7.70 -1.47
N VAL A 209 6.86 9.01 -1.68
CA VAL A 209 8.14 9.57 -2.13
C VAL A 209 9.27 9.28 -1.16
N LEU A 210 9.03 9.45 0.15
CA LEU A 210 10.01 9.16 1.21
C LEU A 210 10.44 7.68 1.24
N ALA A 211 9.57 6.77 0.78
CA ALA A 211 9.90 5.34 0.74
C ALA A 211 10.83 4.96 -0.42
N ARG A 212 11.20 5.91 -1.30
CA ARG A 212 12.04 5.66 -2.48
C ARG A 212 13.53 5.76 -2.11
N PRO A 213 14.39 4.84 -2.61
CA PRO A 213 15.81 4.79 -2.24
C PRO A 213 16.62 6.06 -2.52
N TRP A 214 16.24 6.84 -3.53
CA TRP A 214 16.93 8.06 -3.95
C TRP A 214 16.32 9.33 -3.36
N CYS A 215 15.34 9.21 -2.45
CA CYS A 215 14.88 10.31 -1.61
C CYS A 215 15.73 10.37 -0.34
N LYS A 216 16.34 11.52 -0.05
CA LYS A 216 17.28 11.70 1.05
C LYS A 216 16.60 11.78 2.40
N ASP A 217 15.55 12.60 2.49
CA ASP A 217 14.87 12.94 3.73
C ASP A 217 13.44 13.41 3.46
N ASP A 218 12.70 13.62 4.55
CA ASP A 218 11.33 14.12 4.53
C ASP A 218 11.22 15.54 3.97
N VAL A 219 12.24 16.39 4.19
CA VAL A 219 12.31 17.75 3.64
C VAL A 219 12.33 17.71 2.11
N GLN A 220 13.13 16.84 1.51
CA GLN A 220 13.17 16.64 0.06
C GLN A 220 11.84 16.09 -0.46
N ALA A 221 11.25 15.10 0.23
CA ALA A 221 9.97 14.52 -0.17
C ALA A 221 8.86 15.59 -0.21
N VAL A 222 8.75 16.40 0.85
CA VAL A 222 7.79 17.51 0.92
C VAL A 222 8.05 18.55 -0.16
N LYS A 223 9.32 18.92 -0.37
CA LYS A 223 9.70 19.90 -1.40
C LYS A 223 9.28 19.43 -2.80
N VAL A 224 9.61 18.19 -3.17
CA VAL A 224 9.28 17.63 -4.49
C VAL A 224 7.77 17.53 -4.69
N VAL A 225 7.02 17.07 -3.68
CA VAL A 225 5.54 17.04 -3.75
C VAL A 225 4.97 18.43 -3.96
N ASN A 226 5.51 19.46 -3.27
CA ASN A 226 5.07 20.84 -3.43
C ASN A 226 5.40 21.41 -4.82
N GLU A 227 6.55 21.07 -5.40
CA GLU A 227 6.98 21.54 -6.72
C GLU A 227 5.99 21.12 -7.84
N VAL A 228 5.42 19.92 -7.74
CA VAL A 228 4.51 19.38 -8.77
C VAL A 228 3.03 19.48 -8.41
N TRP A 229 2.71 19.99 -7.21
CA TRP A 229 1.37 19.91 -6.62
C TRP A 229 0.28 20.46 -7.54
N ASP A 230 0.39 21.71 -7.96
CA ASP A 230 -0.69 22.41 -8.67
C ASP A 230 -1.00 21.73 -10.02
N SER A 231 0.04 21.28 -10.73
CA SER A 231 -0.12 20.59 -12.01
C SER A 231 -0.72 19.19 -11.85
N CYS A 232 -0.28 18.43 -10.85
CA CYS A 232 -0.64 17.03 -10.73
C CYS A 232 -1.96 16.82 -9.98
N TYR A 233 -2.25 17.65 -8.99
CA TYR A 233 -3.50 17.56 -8.23
C TYR A 233 -4.71 18.02 -9.06
N SER A 234 -4.51 18.97 -9.98
CA SER A 234 -5.57 19.44 -10.89
C SER A 234 -5.81 18.52 -12.10
N ASP A 235 -4.88 17.61 -12.41
CA ASP A 235 -5.02 16.67 -13.53
C ASP A 235 -5.84 15.44 -13.12
N THR A 236 -7.12 15.49 -13.44
CA THR A 236 -8.10 14.43 -13.14
C THR A 236 -8.13 13.30 -14.16
N ARG A 237 -7.38 13.40 -15.27
CA ARG A 237 -7.44 12.40 -16.34
C ARG A 237 -7.07 11.00 -15.82
N PRO A 238 -7.69 9.92 -16.34
CA PRO A 238 -8.69 9.90 -17.40
C PRO A 238 -10.12 10.27 -16.96
N PHE A 239 -10.35 10.62 -15.70
CA PHE A 239 -11.65 11.06 -15.20
C PHE A 239 -11.91 12.52 -15.58
N ASP A 240 -13.18 12.90 -15.67
CA ASP A 240 -13.57 14.29 -15.88
C ASP A 240 -13.41 15.11 -14.58
N GLU A 241 -13.65 14.47 -13.42
CA GLU A 241 -13.57 15.10 -12.10
C GLU A 241 -13.15 14.12 -10.99
N ILE A 242 -12.82 14.67 -9.82
CA ILE A 242 -12.61 13.87 -8.59
C ILE A 242 -13.99 13.47 -8.07
N TYR A 243 -14.35 12.21 -8.26
CA TYR A 243 -15.73 11.74 -8.11
C TYR A 243 -16.02 11.02 -6.76
N LYS A 244 -15.04 10.92 -5.83
CA LYS A 244 -15.14 10.13 -4.59
C LYS A 244 -14.72 10.87 -3.31
#